data_AF-A0A7Y8H467-F1
#
_entry.id   AF-A0A7Y8H467-F1
#
_cell.length_a   1.000
_cell.length_b   1.000
_cell.length_c   1.000
_cell.angle_alpha   90.00
_cell.angle_beta   90.00
_cell.angle_gamma   90.00
#
_symmetry.space_group_name_H-M   'P 1'
#
loop_
_entity.id
_entity.type
_entity.pdbx_description
1 polymer ?
#
loop_
_entity_poly.entity_id
_entity_poly.type
_entity_poly.pdbx_seq_one_letter_code
_entity_poly.pdbx_strand_id
1 'polypeptide(L)' 'MDDQDKKIILENCPHCGNKLTPWQQVLLQVDRMIVCKNCWYRIILDIYKESNFPPDEEHDKSKEKEG' A
#
# COMPACT_ATOMS: atom_id res chain seq x y z
N MET A 1 -29.83 1.70 -0.58
CA MET A 1 -29.30 0.54 0.18
C MET A 1 -27.96 0.29 -0.47
N ASP A 2 -26.96 0.99 0.05
CA ASP A 2 -25.74 1.32 -0.65
C ASP A 2 -24.72 0.22 -0.43
N ASP A 3 -24.58 -0.58 -1.47
CA ASP A 3 -23.76 -1.78 -1.59
C ASP A 3 -22.32 -1.38 -1.91
N GLN A 4 -21.57 -0.91 -0.90
CA GLN A 4 -20.15 -0.58 -1.07
C GLN A 4 -19.29 -1.07 0.11
N ASP A 5 -19.45 -2.34 0.50
CA ASP A 5 -18.38 -3.06 1.22
C ASP A 5 -17.36 -3.58 0.18
N LYS A 6 -16.71 -2.66 -0.55
CA LYS A 6 -15.60 -3.05 -1.43
C LYS A 6 -14.36 -3.27 -0.58
N LYS A 7 -14.22 -4.51 -0.10
CA LYS A 7 -13.01 -5.00 0.55
C LYS A 7 -11.80 -4.77 -0.37
N ILE A 8 -10.96 -3.78 -0.06
CA ILE A 8 -9.76 -3.47 -0.85
C ILE A 8 -8.78 -4.64 -0.69
N ILE A 9 -8.64 -5.44 -1.75
CA ILE A 9 -7.67 -6.54 -1.80
C ILE A 9 -6.36 -5.99 -2.36
N LEU A 10 -5.39 -5.72 -1.50
CA LEU A 10 -4.02 -5.42 -1.91
C LEU A 10 -3.31 -6.73 -2.26
N GLU A 11 -2.92 -6.88 -3.52
CA GLU A 11 -2.17 -8.06 -4.00
C GLU A 11 -0.65 -7.88 -3.96
N ASN A 12 -0.19 -6.63 -3.90
CA ASN A 12 1.22 -6.27 -3.94
C ASN A 12 1.57 -5.33 -2.80
N CYS A 13 2.82 -5.41 -2.33
CA CYS A 13 3.36 -4.46 -1.39
C CYS A 13 3.53 -3.09 -2.06
N PRO A 14 3.02 -2.00 -1.47
CA PRO A 14 3.11 -0.66 -2.08
C PRO A 14 4.55 -0.13 -2.15
N HIS A 15 5.45 -0.61 -1.30
CA HIS A 15 6.82 -0.10 -1.23
C HIS A 15 7.78 -0.82 -2.18
N CYS A 16 7.60 -2.12 -2.43
CA CYS A 16 8.55 -2.90 -3.24
C CYS A 16 7.91 -3.59 -4.44
N GLY A 17 6.60 -3.46 -4.62
CA GLY A 17 5.85 -4.15 -5.68
C GLY A 17 5.76 -5.67 -5.51
N ASN A 18 6.40 -6.24 -4.49
CA ASN A 18 6.42 -7.69 -4.30
C ASN A 18 5.01 -8.22 -4.02
N LYS A 19 4.66 -9.35 -4.64
CA LYS A 19 3.35 -9.97 -4.45
C LYS A 19 3.18 -10.44 -3.00
N LEU A 20 2.10 -10.02 -2.36
CA LEU A 20 1.74 -10.50 -1.03
C LEU A 20 1.28 -11.95 -1.14
N THR A 21 1.69 -12.79 -0.21
CA THR A 21 1.21 -14.17 -0.16
C THR A 21 -0.28 -14.20 0.18
N PRO A 22 -1.01 -15.28 -0.17
CA PRO A 22 -2.43 -15.41 0.16
C PRO A 22 -2.70 -15.18 1.66
N TRP A 23 -1.80 -15.66 2.51
CA TRP A 23 -1.89 -15.45 3.95
C TRP A 23 -1.66 -13.99 4.36
N GLN A 24 -0.73 -13.28 3.71
CA GLN A 24 -0.51 -11.86 3.96
C GLN A 24 -1.72 -11.01 3.57
N GLN A 25 -2.42 -11.38 2.50
CA GLN A 25 -3.67 -10.73 2.10
C GLN A 25 -4.78 -10.95 3.14
N VAL A 26 -4.90 -12.16 3.68
CA VAL A 26 -5.87 -12.47 4.76
C VAL A 26 -5.55 -11.69 6.02
N LEU A 27 -4.29 -11.67 6.46
CA LEU A 27 -3.85 -10.89 7.63
C LEU A 27 -4.14 -9.40 7.44
N LEU A 28 -3.87 -8.86 6.25
CA LEU A 28 -4.15 -7.47 5.93
C LEU A 28 -5.66 -7.16 5.91
N GLN A 29 -6.51 -8.12 5.60
CA GLN A 29 -7.97 -7.97 5.66
C GLN A 29 -8.55 -8.06 7.09
N VAL A 30 -7.95 -8.89 7.96
CA VAL A 30 -8.43 -9.14 9.33
C VAL A 30 -7.82 -8.15 10.31
N ASP A 31 -6.49 -8.07 10.32
CA ASP A 31 -5.68 -7.27 11.23
C ASP A 31 -5.54 -5.82 10.75
N ARG A 32 -5.90 -5.55 9.47
CA ARG A 32 -5.75 -4.24 8.80
C ARG A 32 -4.31 -3.76 8.73
N MET A 33 -3.36 -4.62 9.04
CA MET A 33 -1.97 -4.27 9.16
C MET A 33 -1.08 -5.47 8.89
N ILE A 34 -0.01 -5.25 8.13
CA ILE A 34 1.01 -6.26 7.95
C ILE A 34 2.37 -5.66 7.63
N VAL A 35 3.43 -6.34 8.02
CA VAL A 35 4.79 -6.04 7.57
C VAL A 35 5.14 -6.92 6.37
N CYS A 36 5.55 -6.29 5.26
CA CYS A 36 6.06 -7.00 4.10
C CYS A 36 7.38 -7.68 4.45
N LYS A 37 7.46 -9.00 4.29
CA LYS A 37 8.69 -9.76 4.59
C LYS A 37 9.86 -9.46 3.66
N ASN A 38 9.60 -8.84 2.50
CA ASN A 38 10.63 -8.54 1.51
C ASN A 38 11.37 -7.22 1.81
N CYS A 39 10.62 -6.15 2.08
CA CYS A 39 11.19 -4.82 2.32
C CYS A 39 11.01 -4.33 3.76
N TRP A 40 10.41 -5.13 4.64
CA TRP A 40 10.11 -4.80 6.03
C TRP A 40 9.20 -3.57 6.20
N TYR A 41 8.52 -3.17 5.12
CA TYR A 41 7.60 -2.06 5.11
C TYR A 41 6.28 -2.43 5.78
N ARG A 42 5.78 -1.54 6.64
CA ARG A 42 4.52 -1.72 7.36
C ARG A 42 3.36 -1.15 6.56
N ILE A 43 2.52 -2.05 6.05
CA ILE A 43 1.29 -1.75 5.32
C ILE A 43 0.15 -1.63 6.33
N ILE A 44 -0.61 -0.55 6.27
CA ILE A 44 -1.75 -0.29 7.15
C ILE A 44 -2.95 0.07 6.26
N LEU A 45 -4.02 -0.70 6.35
CA LEU A 45 -5.26 -0.51 5.59
C LEU A 45 -6.25 0.27 6.45
N ASP A 46 -6.28 1.59 6.27
CA ASP A 46 -7.25 2.44 6.94
C ASP A 46 -8.57 2.45 6.16
N ILE A 47 -9.57 1.73 6.67
CA ILE A 47 -10.85 1.51 6.00
C ILE A 47 -11.72 2.79 5.92
N TYR A 48 -11.27 3.91 6.48
CA TYR A 48 -11.98 5.20 6.39
C TYR A 48 -11.48 6.11 5.26
N LYS A 49 -10.45 5.70 4.50
CA LYS A 49 -10.07 6.45 3.29
C LYS A 49 -10.63 5.76 2.05
N GLU A 50 -11.84 6.19 1.70
CA GLU A 50 -12.36 6.14 0.35
C GLU A 50 -11.25 6.55 -0.62
N SER A 51 -10.87 5.61 -1.49
CA SER A 51 -10.18 5.83 -2.77
C SER A 51 -9.16 6.96 -2.80
N ASN A 52 -7.88 6.66 -2.61
CA ASN A 52 -6.75 7.32 -3.29
C ASN A 52 -5.47 6.59 -2.87
N PHE A 53 -4.98 5.69 -3.72
CA PHE A 53 -3.55 5.36 -3.69
C PHE A 53 -2.79 6.68 -3.91
N PRO A 54 -1.97 7.16 -2.97
CA PRO A 54 -1.05 8.23 -3.29
C PRO A 54 -0.01 7.67 -4.27
N PRO A 55 0.34 8.37 -5.35
CA PRO A 55 1.52 8.02 -6.12
C PRO A 55 2.72 8.19 -5.19
N ASP A 56 3.42 7.09 -4.92
CA ASP A 56 4.76 7.12 -4.37
C ASP A 56 5.68 7.65 -5.49
N GLU A 57 5.83 8.97 -5.60
CA GLU A 57 6.95 9.61 -6.31
C GLU A 57 7.22 11.00 -5.71
N GLU A 58 7.84 11.02 -4.52
CA GLU A 58 8.83 12.08 -4.23
C GLU A 58 10.21 11.45 -4.38
N HIS A 59 10.62 11.25 -5.63
CA HIS A 59 11.99 10.99 -5.98
C HIS A 59 12.75 12.31 -5.85
N ASP A 60 13.49 12.44 -4.74
CA ASP A 60 14.57 13.41 -4.61
C ASP A 60 15.49 13.29 -5.83
N LYS A 61 15.54 14.36 -6.64
CA LYS A 61 16.67 14.59 -7.53
C LYS A 61 17.09 16.04 -7.43
N SER A 62 17.92 16.30 -6.43
CA SER A 62 18.83 17.44 -6.41
C SER A 62 19.57 17.60 -7.75
N LYS A 63 19.76 18.88 -8.15
CA LYS A 63 20.89 19.45 -8.94
C LYS A 63 20.68 19.64 -10.45
N GLU A 64 20.55 20.89 -10.88
CA GLU A 64 21.60 21.58 -11.66
C GLU A 64 21.42 23.11 -11.71
N LYS A 65 22.56 23.80 -11.75
CA LYS A 65 22.74 25.25 -11.85
C LYS A 65 22.69 25.70 -13.32
N GLU A 66 22.77 27.02 -13.51
CA GLU A 66 23.00 27.82 -14.73
C GLU A 66 21.76 28.59 -15.16
N GLY A 67 21.82 29.89 -15.46
CA GLY A 67 22.94 30.83 -15.60
C GLY A 67 22.34 32.15 -16.08
#